data_AF-A0A371GRP5-F1
#
_entry.id   AF-A0A371GRP5-F1
#
_cell.length_a   1.000
_cell.length_b   1.000
_cell.length_c   1.000
_cell.angle_alpha   90.00
_cell.angle_beta   90.00
_cell.angle_gamma   90.00
#
_symmetry.space_group_name_H-M   'P 1'
#
loop_
_entity.id
_entity.type
_entity.pdbx_description
1 polymer ?
#
loop_
_entity_poly.entity_id
_entity_poly.type
_entity_poly.pdbx_seq_one_letter_code
_entity_poly.pdbx_strand_id
1 'polypeptide(L)'
;MVVTYKDWHDMLPYALHGYRTSVRTSTGATPYSLVYGTEAVLPIEVEIPSLRVLVEAELDESEWVQSLLDQLNLIEEKRLTVICHGQLYQ
;
A
#
# COMPACT_ATOMS: atom_id res chain seq x y z
N MET A 1 0.88 12.53 -16.51
CA MET A 1 1.07 13.86 -15.90
C MET A 1 2.57 14.10 -15.78
N VAL A 2 3.07 15.29 -16.13
CA VAL A 2 4.48 15.64 -15.97
C VAL A 2 4.67 16.17 -14.56
N VAL A 3 5.49 15.49 -13.76
CA VAL A 3 5.83 15.91 -12.40
C VAL A 3 6.86 17.03 -12.51
N THR A 4 6.59 18.17 -11.88
CA THR A 4 7.51 19.32 -11.85
C THR A 4 7.98 19.62 -10.43
N TYR A 5 9.01 20.47 -10.28
CA TYR A 5 9.52 20.86 -8.96
C TYR A 5 8.49 21.60 -8.09
N LYS A 6 7.42 22.14 -8.70
CA LYS A 6 6.34 22.83 -7.99
C LYS A 6 5.42 21.84 -7.26
N ASP A 7 5.42 20.58 -7.68
CA ASP A 7 4.56 19.51 -7.16
C ASP A 7 5.27 18.71 -6.05
N TRP A 8 6.30 19.31 -5.41
CA TRP A 8 7.11 18.64 -4.38
C TRP A 8 6.28 18.14 -3.20
N HIS A 9 5.18 18.83 -2.88
CA HIS A 9 4.28 18.49 -1.80
C HIS A 9 3.49 17.21 -2.11
N ASP A 10 3.12 17.00 -3.38
CA ASP A 10 2.50 15.74 -3.83
C ASP A 10 3.50 14.59 -3.80
N MET A 11 4.80 14.89 -3.96
CA MET A 11 5.88 13.89 -3.90
C MET A 11 6.36 13.57 -2.48
N LEU A 12 6.04 14.42 -1.50
CA LEU A 12 6.51 14.30 -0.13
C LEU A 12 6.13 12.95 0.53
N PRO A 13 4.89 12.43 0.40
CA PRO A 13 4.53 11.13 0.98
C PRO A 13 5.39 9.98 0.43
N TYR A 14 5.69 9.99 -0.86
CA TYR A 14 6.52 8.98 -1.52
C TYR A 14 7.97 9.04 -1.03
N ALA A 15 8.53 10.25 -0.94
CA ALA A 15 9.88 10.46 -0.43
C ALA A 15 10.01 10.00 1.04
N LEU A 16 9.02 10.34 1.88
CA LEU A 16 8.99 9.88 3.27
C LEU A 16 8.84 8.37 3.39
N HIS A 17 8.00 7.76 2.54
CA HIS A 17 7.85 6.31 2.51
C HIS A 17 9.18 5.63 2.17
N GLY A 18 9.82 6.02 1.07
CA GLY A 18 11.15 5.51 0.69
C GLY A 18 12.20 5.75 1.78
N TYR A 19 12.12 6.88 2.49
CA TYR A 19 13.02 7.14 3.61
C TYR A 19 12.83 6.12 4.74
N ARG A 20 11.58 5.82 5.10
CA ARG A 20 11.24 4.93 6.21
C ARG A 20 11.50 3.46 5.91
N THR A 21 11.40 3.04 4.66
CA THR A 21 11.52 1.63 4.25
C THR A 21 12.90 1.27 3.69
N SER A 22 13.80 2.23 3.47
CA SER A 22 15.18 1.96 3.04
C SER A 22 16.10 1.73 4.22
N VAL A 23 16.97 0.71 4.10
CA VAL A 23 18.02 0.41 5.09
C VAL A 23 19.00 1.58 5.18
N ARG A 24 19.29 2.03 6.40
CA ARG A 24 20.29 3.09 6.64
C ARG A 24 21.65 2.46 6.86
N THR A 25 22.68 3.00 6.19
CA THR A 25 24.06 2.52 6.33
C THR A 25 24.60 2.64 7.76
N SER A 26 24.12 3.62 8.53
CA SER A 26 24.54 3.84 9.92
C SER A 26 23.98 2.83 10.91
N THR A 27 22.77 2.31 10.68
CA THR A 27 22.08 1.39 11.61
C THR A 27 21.93 -0.02 11.08
N GLY A 28 22.14 -0.24 9.77
CA GLY A 28 21.89 -1.53 9.11
C GLY A 28 20.41 -1.93 9.08
N ALA A 29 19.50 -1.06 9.51
CA ALA A 29 18.07 -1.31 9.62
C ALA A 29 17.26 -0.20 8.94
N THR A 30 15.99 -0.47 8.64
CA THR A 30 15.07 0.56 8.15
C THR A 30 14.58 1.41 9.33
N PRO A 31 14.35 2.72 9.15
CA PRO A 31 13.75 3.54 10.21
C PRO A 31 12.39 3.01 10.66
N TYR A 32 11.63 2.36 9.78
CA TYR A 32 10.37 1.73 10.14
C TYR A 32 10.55 0.56 11.12
N SER A 33 11.49 -0.36 10.87
CA SER A 33 11.72 -1.51 11.76
C SER A 33 12.26 -1.12 13.12
N LEU A 34 13.00 -0.01 13.22
CA LEU A 34 13.41 0.53 14.52
C LEU A 34 12.24 1.06 15.36
N VAL A 35 11.17 1.55 14.73
CA VAL A 35 10.01 2.11 15.45
C VAL A 35 9.00 1.02 15.79
N TYR A 36 8.72 0.12 14.86
CA TYR A 36 7.65 -0.87 15.00
C TYR A 36 8.14 -2.28 15.31
N GLY A 37 9.46 -2.51 15.31
CA GLY A 37 10.06 -3.82 15.58
C GLY A 37 9.97 -4.82 14.41
N THR A 38 9.35 -4.44 13.29
CA THR A 38 9.22 -5.27 12.08
C THR A 38 9.41 -4.44 10.82
N GLU A 39 9.85 -5.07 9.74
CA GLU A 39 10.00 -4.39 8.45
C GLU A 39 8.65 -3.98 7.86
N ALA A 40 8.59 -2.85 7.16
CA ALA A 40 7.37 -2.44 6.47
C ALA A 40 6.99 -3.48 5.41
N VAL A 41 5.70 -3.77 5.28
CA VAL A 41 5.15 -4.49 4.13
C VAL A 41 4.95 -3.48 3.01
N LEU A 42 5.59 -3.69 1.87
CA LEU A 42 5.49 -2.76 0.74
C LEU A 42 4.19 -3.01 -0.02
N PRO A 43 3.58 -1.99 -0.65
CA PRO A 43 2.38 -2.19 -1.47
C PRO A 43 2.55 -3.26 -2.56
N ILE A 44 3.74 -3.38 -3.14
CA ILE A 44 4.06 -4.43 -4.14
C ILE A 44 4.06 -5.84 -3.53
N GLU A 45 4.36 -5.99 -2.24
CA GLU A 45 4.30 -7.27 -1.52
C GLU A 45 2.86 -7.68 -1.20
N VAL A 46 1.90 -6.75 -1.34
CA VAL A 46 0.45 -6.97 -1.24
C VAL A 46 -0.15 -7.19 -2.62
N GLU A 47 0.35 -6.54 -3.66
CA GLU A 47 -0.09 -6.80 -5.05
C GLU A 47 0.43 -8.15 -5.56
N ILE A 48 1.69 -8.46 -5.25
CA ILE A 48 2.32 -9.76 -5.47
C ILE A 48 2.50 -10.38 -4.08
N PRO A 49 1.73 -11.41 -3.72
CA PRO A 49 1.74 -11.95 -2.37
C PRO A 49 3.15 -12.39 -2.00
N SER A 50 3.80 -11.62 -1.13
CA SER A 50 5.09 -12.01 -0.60
C SER A 50 4.92 -13.11 0.43
N LEU A 51 5.94 -13.95 0.59
CA LEU A 51 5.97 -14.98 1.65
C LEU A 51 5.74 -14.38 3.04
N ARG A 52 6.15 -13.12 3.28
CA ARG A 52 5.90 -12.42 4.55
C ARG A 52 4.41 -12.19 4.79
N VAL A 53 3.69 -11.71 3.77
CA VAL A 53 2.25 -11.45 3.83
C VAL A 53 1.46 -12.76 4.00
N LEU A 54 1.85 -13.81 3.29
CA LEU A 54 1.21 -15.13 3.39
C LEU A 54 1.39 -15.74 4.79
N VAL A 55 2.61 -15.69 5.34
CA VAL A 55 2.90 -16.21 6.69
C VAL A 55 2.15 -15.43 7.77
N GLU A 56 2.03 -14.11 7.64
CA GLU A 56 1.35 -13.27 8.63
C GLU A 56 -0.18 -13.32 8.51
N ALA A 57 -0.70 -13.64 7.32
CA ALA A 57 -2.13 -13.85 7.11
C ALA A 57 -2.61 -15.25 7.56
N GLU A 58 -1.70 -16.21 7.80
CA GLU A 58 -2.02 -17.64 7.99
C GLU A 58 -2.89 -18.26 6.86
N LEU A 59 -3.00 -17.57 5.72
CA LEU A 59 -3.84 -17.97 4.60
C LEU A 59 -3.04 -18.79 3.59
N ASP A 60 -3.67 -19.82 3.05
CA ASP A 60 -3.18 -20.47 1.83
C ASP A 60 -3.20 -19.48 0.66
N GLU A 61 -2.30 -19.65 -0.33
CA GLU A 61 -2.19 -18.75 -1.48
C GLU A 61 -3.53 -18.59 -2.21
N SER A 62 -4.32 -19.67 -2.30
CA SER A 62 -5.65 -19.66 -2.93
C SER A 62 -6.69 -18.86 -2.12
N GLU A 63 -6.66 -18.97 -0.80
CA GLU A 63 -7.55 -18.22 0.11
C GLU A 63 -7.21 -16.74 0.12
N TRP A 64 -5.92 -16.41 0.03
CA TRP A 64 -5.44 -15.03 -0.08
C TRP A 64 -5.89 -14.38 -1.39
N VAL A 65 -5.74 -15.05 -2.54
CA VAL A 65 -6.19 -14.52 -3.84
C VAL A 65 -7.68 -14.24 -3.81
N GLN A 66 -8.48 -15.13 -3.21
CA GLN A 66 -9.92 -14.92 -3.08
C GLN A 66 -10.24 -13.71 -2.19
N SER A 67 -9.57 -13.59 -1.03
CA SER A 67 -9.75 -12.45 -0.13
C SER A 67 -9.39 -11.11 -0.79
N LEU A 68 -8.30 -11.07 -1.56
CA LEU A 68 -7.88 -9.87 -2.30
C LEU A 68 -8.93 -9.48 -3.37
N LEU A 69 -9.45 -10.47 -4.11
CA LEU A 69 -10.50 -10.24 -5.11
C LEU A 69 -11.77 -9.68 -4.46
N ASP A 70 -12.18 -10.22 -3.32
CA ASP A 70 -13.35 -9.73 -2.58
C ASP A 70 -13.13 -8.30 -2.05
N GLN A 71 -11.94 -7.96 -1.57
CA GLN A 71 -11.59 -6.60 -1.18
C GLN A 71 -11.61 -5.62 -2.35
N LEU A 72 -11.08 -6.01 -3.51
CA LEU A 72 -11.10 -5.20 -4.73
C LEU A 72 -12.54 -4.96 -5.21
N ASN A 73 -13.39 -5.99 -5.19
CA ASN A 73 -14.81 -5.86 -5.51
C ASN A 73 -15.51 -4.87 -4.58
N LEU A 74 -15.25 -4.95 -3.27
CA LEU A 74 -15.82 -4.01 -2.29
C LEU A 74 -15.38 -2.56 -2.55
N ILE A 75 -14.13 -2.34 -2.94
CA ILE A 75 -13.63 -1.01 -3.31
C ILE A 75 -14.36 -0.51 -4.55
N GLU A 76 -14.52 -1.35 -5.58
CA GLU A 76 -15.20 -0.98 -6.81
C GLU A 76 -16.69 -0.67 -6.58
N GLU A 77 -17.38 -1.45 -5.75
CA GLU A 77 -18.75 -1.17 -5.32
C GLU A 77 -18.89 0.20 -4.64
N LYS A 78 -17.95 0.54 -3.75
CA LYS A 78 -17.93 1.87 -3.10
C LYS A 78 -17.70 2.98 -4.12
N ARG A 79 -16.82 2.78 -5.09
CA ARG A 79 -16.57 3.77 -6.15
C ARG A 79 -17.80 3.97 -7.03
N LEU A 80 -18.46 2.89 -7.45
CA LEU A 80 -19.71 2.93 -8.19
C LEU A 80 -20.80 3.67 -7.42
N THR A 81 -20.93 3.40 -6.12
CA THR A 81 -21.89 4.09 -5.26
C THR A 81 -21.63 5.59 -5.23
N VAL A 82 -20.38 6.01 -5.07
CA VAL A 82 -20.00 7.44 -5.07
C VAL A 82 -20.29 8.09 -6.43
N ILE A 83 -20.01 7.40 -7.55
CA ILE A 83 -20.30 7.90 -8.90
C ILE A 83 -21.81 8.10 -9.09
N CYS A 84 -22.62 7.10 -8.74
CA CYS A 84 -24.07 7.20 -8.82
C CYS A 84 -24.62 8.31 -7.91
N HIS A 85 -24.04 8.50 -6.71
CA HIS A 85 -24.44 9.56 -5.81
C HIS A 85 -24.10 10.94 -6.36
N GLY A 86 -22.93 11.11 -7.00
CA GLY A 86 -22.55 12.37 -7.66
C GLY A 86 -23.47 12.73 -8.84
N GLN A 87 -23.93 11.74 -9.59
CA GLN A 87 -24.87 11.94 -10.71
C GLN A 87 -26.28 12.37 -10.26
N LEU A 88 -26.68 12.10 -9.01
CA LEU A 88 -27.97 12.54 -8.48
C LEU A 88 -28.02 14.04 -8.17
N TYR A 89 -26.87 14.69 -7.99
CA TYR A 89 -26.77 16.11 -7.69
C TYR A 89 -26.29 16.95 -8.90
N GLN A 90 -26.25 16.34 -10.09
CA GLN A 90 -25.91 16.99 -11.35
C GLN A 90 -27.15 17.15 -12.24
#